data_AF-A0A934UH99-F1
#
_entry.id   AF-A0A934UH99-F1
#
_cell.length_a   1.000
_cell.length_b   1.000
_cell.length_c   1.000
_cell.angle_alpha   90.00
_cell.angle_beta   90.00
_cell.angle_gamma   90.00
#
_symmetry.space_group_name_H-M   'P 1'
#
loop_
_entity.id
_entity.type
_entity.pdbx_description
1 polymer ?
#
loop_
_entity_poly.entity_id
_entity_poly.type
_entity_poly.pdbx_seq_one_letter_code
_entity_poly.pdbx_strand_id
1 'polypeptide(L)' 'MEFLIWIAFTVLTIIPMVKLLPHFGLNKYWAVACVIPLGVLVLLWVMAMKLQELEKL' A
#
# COMPACT_ATOMS: atom_id res chain seq x y z
N MET A 1 -20.77 14.70 2.41
CA MET A 1 -19.43 15.06 1.89
C MET A 1 -18.33 14.18 2.46
N GLU A 2 -18.30 13.92 3.76
CA GLU A 2 -17.27 13.09 4.44
C GLU A 2 -17.03 11.72 3.79
N PHE A 3 -18.09 10.97 3.49
CA PHE A 3 -17.97 9.63 2.88
C PHE A 3 -17.36 9.66 1.46
N LEU A 4 -17.70 10.67 0.65
CA LEU A 4 -17.13 10.83 -0.70
C LEU A 4 -15.65 11.17 -0.62
N ILE A 5 -15.27 12.02 0.34
CA ILE A 5 -13.86 12.37 0.61
C ILE A 5 -13.08 11.13 1.04
N TRP A 6 -13.62 10.32 1.96
CA TRP A 6 -12.98 9.10 2.42
C TRP A 6 -12.76 8.08 1.29
N ILE A 7 -13.77 7.89 0.42
CA ILE A 7 -13.63 7.03 -0.77
C ILE A 7 -12.55 7.57 -1.70
N ALA A 8 -12.54 8.89 -1.97
CA ALA A 8 -11.53 9.48 -2.84
C ALA A 8 -10.11 9.23 -2.30
N PHE A 9 -9.85 9.48 -1.01
CA PHE A 9 -8.56 9.19 -0.39
C PHE A 9 -8.19 7.71 -0.42
N THR A 10 -9.16 6.84 -0.15
CA THR A 10 -8.96 5.39 -0.20
C THR A 10 -8.54 4.95 -1.61
N VAL A 11 -9.24 5.39 -2.64
CA VAL A 11 -8.93 5.07 -4.04
C VAL A 11 -7.56 5.64 -4.44
N LEU A 12 -7.27 6.89 -4.09
CA LEU A 12 -5.98 7.54 -4.34
C LEU A 12 -4.82 6.79 -3.69
N THR A 13 -5.06 6.05 -2.61
CA THR A 13 -4.03 5.26 -1.92
C THR A 13 -3.94 3.82 -2.45
N ILE A 14 -5.07 3.19 -2.79
CA ILE A 14 -5.12 1.82 -3.31
C ILE A 14 -4.44 1.73 -4.69
N ILE A 15 -4.77 2.64 -5.61
CA ILE A 15 -4.29 2.59 -7.00
C ILE A 15 -2.74 2.52 -7.09
N PRO A 16 -1.97 3.40 -6.45
CA PRO A 16 -0.51 3.30 -6.49
C PRO A 16 -0.02 2.02 -5.80
N MET A 17 -0.66 1.60 -4.70
CA MET A 17 -0.26 0.42 -3.94
C MET A 17 -0.39 -0.87 -4.75
N VAL A 18 -1.43 -1.01 -5.58
CA VAL A 18 -1.59 -2.15 -6.51
C VAL A 18 -0.40 -2.28 -7.47
N LYS A 19 0.25 -1.18 -7.85
CA LYS A 19 1.43 -1.17 -8.70
C LYS A 19 2.73 -1.37 -7.91
N LEU A 20 2.83 -0.80 -6.71
CA LEU A 20 4.03 -0.85 -5.87
C LEU A 20 4.25 -2.25 -5.29
N LEU A 21 3.21 -2.87 -4.72
CA LEU A 21 3.35 -4.16 -4.01
C LEU A 21 4.05 -5.26 -4.86
N PRO A 22 3.68 -5.48 -6.15
CA PRO A 22 4.35 -6.47 -6.98
C PRO A 22 5.85 -6.20 -7.20
N HIS A 23 6.29 -4.94 -7.18
CA HIS A 23 7.70 -4.58 -7.31
C HIS A 23 8.54 -5.13 -6.14
N PHE A 24 7.93 -5.23 -4.96
CA PHE A 24 8.55 -5.81 -3.75
C PHE A 24 8.29 -7.32 -3.60
N GLY A 25 7.73 -7.98 -4.63
CA GLY A 25 7.33 -9.39 -4.57
C GLY A 25 6.10 -9.67 -3.70
N LEU A 26 5.33 -8.65 -3.34
CA LEU A 26 4.11 -8.76 -2.55
C LEU A 26 2.87 -8.89 -3.45
N ASN A 27 1.85 -9.62 -2.99
CA ASN A 27 0.61 -9.80 -3.76
C ASN A 27 -0.19 -8.48 -3.85
N LYS A 28 -0.52 -8.05 -5.08
CA LYS A 28 -1.28 -6.81 -5.37
C LYS A 28 -2.60 -6.67 -4.61
N TYR A 29 -3.25 -7.79 -4.25
CA TYR A 29 -4.53 -7.76 -3.54
C TYR A 29 -4.41 -7.25 -2.11
N TRP A 30 -3.21 -7.23 -1.52
CA TRP A 30 -2.97 -6.60 -0.23
C TRP A 30 -3.25 -5.11 -0.22
N ALA A 31 -3.30 -4.45 -1.39
CA ALA A 31 -3.69 -3.04 -1.50
C ALA A 31 -5.09 -2.76 -0.89
N VAL A 32 -5.98 -3.76 -0.76
CA VAL A 32 -7.26 -3.60 -0.06
C VAL A 32 -7.11 -3.17 1.40
N ALA A 33 -5.97 -3.47 2.04
CA ALA A 33 -5.70 -3.01 3.40
C ALA A 33 -5.64 -1.48 3.50
N CYS A 34 -5.38 -0.76 2.40
CA CYS A 34 -5.37 0.70 2.37
C CYS A 34 -6.75 1.35 2.60
N VAL A 35 -7.83 0.57 2.66
CA VAL A 35 -9.15 1.05 3.11
C VAL A 35 -9.08 1.54 4.56
N ILE A 36 -8.20 0.95 5.37
CA ILE A 36 -7.97 1.35 6.76
C ILE A 36 -6.62 2.09 6.82
N PRO A 37 -6.54 3.28 7.45
CA PRO A 37 -5.29 4.04 7.54
C PRO A 37 -4.11 3.23 8.09
N LEU A 38 -4.36 2.38 9.10
CA LEU A 38 -3.34 1.48 9.67
C LEU A 38 -2.82 0.46 8.65
N GLY A 39 -3.66 0.00 7.71
CA GLY A 39 -3.21 -0.93 6.67
C GLY A 39 -2.19 -0.29 5.74
N VAL A 40 -2.33 1.01 5.44
CA VAL A 40 -1.32 1.76 4.68
C VAL A 40 0.02 1.76 5.42
N LEU A 41 0.01 2.07 6.72
CA LEU A 41 1.24 2.11 7.52
C LEU A 41 1.94 0.75 7.58
N VAL A 42 1.19 -0.34 7.78
CA VAL A 42 1.73 -1.70 7.79
C VAL A 42 2.33 -2.07 6.43
N LEU A 43 1.65 -1.77 5.33
CA LEU A 43 2.19 -2.07 4.00
C LEU A 43 3.45 -1.27 3.69
N LEU A 44 3.50 0.00 4.07
CA LEU A 44 4.70 0.83 3.92
C LEU A 44 5.86 0.28 4.75
N TRP A 45 5.61 -0.17 5.99
CA TRP A 45 6.63 -0.82 6.81
C TRP A 45 7.18 -2.08 6.14
N VAL A 46 6.29 -2.97 5.67
CA VAL A 46 6.70 -4.21 5.00
C VAL A 46 7.49 -3.91 3.73
N MET A 47 7.07 -2.92 2.94
CA MET A 47 7.82 -2.47 1.76
C MET A 47 9.18 -1.89 2.13
N ALA A 48 9.30 -1.14 3.21
CA ALA A 48 10.58 -0.61 3.69
C ALA A 48 11.53 -1.74 4.09
N MET A 49 11.05 -2.77 4.81
CA MET A 49 11.85 -3.96 5.13
C MET A 49 12.29 -4.69 3.85
N LYS A 50 11.40 -4.84 2.86
CA LYS A 50 11.72 -5.45 1.57
C LYS A 50 12.71 -4.64 0.76
N LEU A 51 12.65 -3.31 0.82
CA LEU A 51 13.62 -2.42 0.17
C LEU A 51 15.03 -2.67 0.73
N GLN A 52 15.17 -2.79 2.05
CA GLN A 52 16.46 -3.11 2.69
C GLN A 52 17.01 -4.50 2.28
N GLU A 53 16.15 -5.45 1.91
CA GLU A 53 16.58 -6.75 1.38
C GLU A 53 17.09 -6.62 -0.06
N LEU A 54 16.40 -5.80 -0.89
CA LEU A 54 16.78 -5.56 -2.29
C LEU A 54 18.08 -4.77 -2.42
N GLU A 55 18.32 -3.79 -1.56
CA GLU A 55 19.55 -2.97 -1.57
C GLU A 55 20.81 -3.73 -1.10
N LYS A 56 20.64 -4.90 -0.47
CA LYS A 56 21.74 -5.76 -0.02
C LYS A 56 22.19 -6.76 -1.10
N LEU A 57 21.46 -6.88 -2.19
CA LEU A 57 21.76 -7.72 -3.35
C LEU A 57 22.61 -6.95 -4.37
#